data_AF-A0A2V9CBM1-F1
#
_entry.id   AF-A0A2V9CBM1-F1
#
_cell.length_a   1.000
_cell.length_b   1.000
_cell.length_c   1.000
_cell.angle_alpha   90.00
_cell.angle_beta   90.00
_cell.angle_gamma   90.00
#
_symmetry.space_group_name_H-M   'P 1'
#
loop_
_entity.id
_entity.type
_entity.pdbx_description
1 polymer ?
#
loop_
_entity_poly.entity_id
_entity_poly.type
_entity_poly.pdbx_seq_one_letter_code
_entity_poly.pdbx_strand_id
1 'polypeptide(L)'
;MEMKRNKKSWLDALIISGLLLASCGMAAGQGSQGSQSGQSQPPAQSSDKPKAPDVTPLSLDSAAPPPVSAEEDAAFKSFQAVPMNDVKQKIQVGEAFLQKYPETRYKSAVYAPLAFACLQDGQVQKMEEYGEKEIALVPNDVSTLALLGQTLPRSIHSGTPQAEASQLLTKAEQYSKQAIEITPTIPKPANMTDEAFAAAKNQNLAMAHSGLGLVYIRRGKNAEAITELDEAVKVDPNPDPVNYYLLGMANKSTSHFDDAVTAFNKCAAIVGPMQNACKTQADDTKKKSSTELSAPK
;
A
#
# COMPACT_ATOMS: atom_id res chain seq x y z
N MET A 1 12.73 -53.03 -6.92
CA MET A 1 13.04 -52.44 -5.61
C MET A 1 12.98 -50.92 -5.74
N GLU A 2 11.80 -50.35 -5.52
CA GLU A 2 11.59 -48.90 -5.42
C GLU A 2 12.01 -48.42 -4.04
N MET A 3 12.97 -47.49 -3.97
CA MET A 3 13.26 -46.75 -2.74
C MET A 3 12.44 -45.46 -2.75
N LYS A 4 11.33 -45.48 -2.03
CA LYS A 4 10.59 -44.28 -1.59
C LYS A 4 11.51 -43.43 -0.70
N ARG A 5 11.87 -42.23 -1.15
CA ARG A 5 12.58 -41.24 -0.32
C ARG A 5 11.60 -40.18 0.17
N ASN A 6 11.31 -40.27 1.47
CA ASN A 6 10.50 -39.36 2.27
C ASN A 6 10.85 -37.89 2.02
N LYS A 7 9.87 -37.11 1.55
CA LYS A 7 9.87 -35.64 1.65
C LYS A 7 9.43 -35.27 3.07
N LYS A 8 10.39 -35.02 3.96
CA LYS A 8 10.14 -34.38 5.25
C LYS A 8 10.20 -32.87 4.99
N SER A 9 9.03 -32.23 4.97
CA SER A 9 8.85 -30.78 4.92
C SER A 9 9.63 -30.13 6.06
N TRP A 10 10.47 -29.16 5.74
CA TRP A 10 11.19 -28.32 6.69
C TRP A 10 10.80 -26.88 6.38
N LEU A 11 10.38 -26.15 7.43
CA LEU A 11 10.00 -24.73 7.50
C LEU A 11 8.55 -24.46 7.06
N ASP A 12 7.53 -24.84 7.84
CA ASP A 12 7.06 -24.15 9.05
C ASP A 12 8.03 -23.12 9.68
N ALA A 13 7.90 -21.87 9.24
CA ALA A 13 8.23 -20.69 10.03
C ALA A 13 7.04 -19.72 9.96
N LEU A 14 6.44 -19.52 11.12
CA LEU A 14 5.15 -18.88 11.41
C LEU A 14 5.22 -17.33 11.39
N ILE A 15 4.12 -16.72 10.89
CA ILE A 15 3.25 -15.71 11.54
C ILE A 15 3.95 -14.38 11.97
N ILE A 16 3.51 -13.17 11.59
CA ILE A 16 2.29 -12.45 12.01
C ILE A 16 2.01 -11.32 10.98
N SER A 17 0.82 -11.30 10.38
CA SER A 17 0.24 -10.05 9.81
C SER A 17 -1.22 -9.96 10.25
N GLY A 18 -1.41 -9.56 11.50
CA GLY A 18 -2.70 -9.13 12.02
C GLY A 18 -2.96 -7.70 11.57
N LEU A 19 -3.75 -7.51 10.52
CA LEU A 19 -4.41 -6.25 10.24
C LEU A 19 -5.58 -6.11 11.23
N LEU A 20 -5.28 -5.55 12.40
CA LEU A 20 -6.29 -5.13 13.36
C LEU A 20 -6.72 -3.71 12.99
N LEU A 21 -7.93 -3.61 12.44
CA LEU A 21 -8.63 -2.35 12.30
C LEU A 21 -8.92 -1.78 13.70
N ALA A 22 -8.45 -0.57 13.92
CA ALA A 22 -8.74 0.21 15.12
C ALA A 22 -10.26 0.36 15.25
N SER A 23 -10.81 -0.15 16.36
CA SER A 23 -12.15 0.22 16.78
C SER A 23 -12.08 1.61 17.41
N CYS A 24 -12.78 2.58 16.82
CA CYS A 24 -13.04 3.87 17.46
C CYS A 24 -13.88 3.63 18.72
N GLY A 25 -13.24 3.62 19.89
CA GLY A 25 -13.91 3.75 21.18
C GLY A 25 -14.12 5.23 21.48
N MET A 26 -15.37 5.69 21.50
CA MET A 26 -15.71 7.02 22.01
C MET A 26 -15.60 7.00 23.54
N ALA A 27 -14.66 7.79 24.08
CA ALA A 27 -14.57 8.05 25.51
C ALA A 27 -15.67 9.04 25.92
N ALA A 28 -16.54 8.62 26.83
CA ALA A 28 -17.45 9.50 27.55
C ALA A 28 -16.63 10.38 28.50
N GLY A 29 -16.69 11.70 28.32
CA GLY A 29 -16.07 12.67 29.21
C GLY A 29 -16.72 12.65 30.60
N GLN A 30 -15.98 12.23 31.62
CA GLN A 30 -16.29 12.50 33.01
C GLN A 30 -15.85 13.93 33.33
N GLY A 31 -16.81 14.82 33.59
CA GLY A 31 -16.56 16.16 34.07
C GLY A 31 -16.03 16.13 35.52
N SER A 32 -14.82 16.66 35.72
CA SER A 32 -14.27 16.96 37.04
C SER A 32 -14.84 18.28 37.54
N GLN A 33 -15.56 18.26 38.67
CA GLN A 33 -15.89 19.46 39.44
C GLN A 33 -14.67 19.89 40.27
N GLY A 34 -14.18 21.10 40.00
CA GLY A 34 -13.22 21.83 40.82
C GLY A 34 -13.86 23.13 41.31
N SER A 35 -13.88 23.29 42.63
CA SER A 35 -14.40 24.41 43.43
C SER A 35 -13.64 25.74 43.21
N GLN A 36 -14.34 26.89 43.26
CA GLN A 36 -14.26 27.89 44.36
C GLN A 36 -14.83 29.29 43.99
N SER A 37 -15.76 29.74 44.84
CA SER A 37 -15.97 31.08 45.44
C SER A 37 -15.90 32.38 44.61
N GLY A 38 -16.94 33.21 44.78
CA GLY A 38 -16.85 34.67 44.61
C GLY A 38 -18.22 35.36 44.54
N GLN A 39 -18.77 35.72 45.70
CA GLN A 39 -19.98 36.56 45.84
C GLN A 39 -19.75 37.98 45.28
N SER A 40 -20.77 38.56 44.63
CA SER A 40 -21.22 39.96 44.78
C SER A 40 -22.43 40.26 43.86
N GLN A 41 -23.59 40.52 44.46
CA GLN A 41 -24.73 41.31 43.93
C GLN A 41 -24.83 42.57 44.83
N PRO A 42 -25.46 43.72 44.47
CA PRO A 42 -26.78 43.85 43.79
C PRO A 42 -26.87 45.16 42.92
N PRO A 43 -28.03 45.81 42.60
CA PRO A 43 -29.45 45.44 42.67
C PRO A 43 -30.23 45.60 41.34
N ALA A 44 -31.52 45.26 41.39
CA ALA A 44 -32.50 45.25 40.30
C ALA A 44 -32.89 46.64 39.76
N GLN A 45 -33.14 46.71 38.45
CA GLN A 45 -34.00 47.70 37.83
C GLN A 45 -34.84 47.06 36.71
N SER A 46 -36.05 47.60 36.58
CA SER A 46 -37.21 47.07 35.87
C SER A 46 -37.24 47.35 34.38
N SER A 47 -38.16 46.64 33.74
CA SER A 47 -38.97 46.98 32.55
C SER A 47 -38.37 46.85 31.14
N ASP A 48 -39.22 46.22 30.32
CA ASP A 48 -39.37 46.27 28.88
C ASP A 48 -38.57 45.30 27.99
N LYS A 49 -39.34 44.30 27.54
CA LYS A 49 -39.04 43.23 26.61
C LYS A 49 -39.37 43.70 25.19
N PRO A 50 -38.41 43.75 24.26
CA PRO A 50 -38.70 43.61 22.84
C PRO A 50 -38.54 42.14 22.46
N LYS A 51 -39.59 41.57 21.84
CA LYS A 51 -39.62 40.20 21.32
C LYS A 51 -38.59 40.09 20.19
N ALA A 52 -37.48 39.37 20.42
CA ALA A 52 -36.57 38.99 19.35
C ALA A 52 -37.26 37.97 18.43
N PRO A 53 -37.08 38.04 17.10
CA PRO A 53 -37.61 37.05 16.18
C PRO A 53 -36.94 35.69 16.45
N ASP A 54 -37.75 34.62 16.41
CA ASP A 54 -37.27 33.23 16.45
C ASP A 54 -36.24 33.01 15.33
N VAL A 55 -34.96 32.99 15.71
CA VAL A 55 -33.93 32.35 14.92
C VAL A 55 -34.02 30.87 15.23
N THR A 56 -34.81 30.15 14.43
CA THR A 56 -34.71 28.70 14.31
C THR A 56 -33.24 28.36 14.05
N PRO A 57 -32.57 27.56 14.90
CA PRO A 57 -31.27 27.05 14.53
C PRO A 57 -31.47 26.21 13.28
N LEU A 58 -30.80 26.56 12.19
CA LEU A 58 -30.61 25.65 11.07
C LEU A 58 -29.94 24.40 11.65
N SER A 59 -30.72 23.35 11.88
CA SER A 59 -30.18 22.03 12.13
C SER A 59 -29.45 21.64 10.84
N LEU A 60 -28.12 21.72 10.89
CA LEU A 60 -27.25 20.99 9.99
C LEU A 60 -27.56 19.52 10.19
N ASP A 61 -28.52 19.02 9.42
CA ASP A 61 -28.86 17.61 9.32
C ASP A 61 -27.76 16.94 8.49
N SER A 62 -26.53 16.95 9.02
CA SER A 62 -25.55 15.93 8.67
C SER A 62 -26.02 14.67 9.40
N ALA A 63 -27.01 14.00 8.82
CA ALA A 63 -27.45 12.71 9.29
C ALA A 63 -26.20 11.82 9.43
N ALA A 64 -25.89 11.42 10.66
CA ALA A 64 -24.88 10.39 10.89
C ALA A 64 -25.25 9.19 10.01
N PRO A 65 -24.30 8.55 9.32
CA PRO A 65 -24.59 7.38 8.51
C PRO A 65 -25.38 6.36 9.34
N PRO A 66 -26.39 5.70 8.74
CA PRO A 66 -27.33 4.87 9.49
C PRO A 66 -26.58 3.85 10.35
N PRO A 67 -27.05 3.57 11.58
CA PRO A 67 -26.42 2.60 12.45
C PRO A 67 -26.38 1.23 11.76
N VAL A 68 -25.22 0.60 11.78
CA VAL A 68 -24.99 -0.70 11.16
C VAL A 68 -25.91 -1.75 11.77
N SER A 69 -26.59 -2.51 10.92
CA SER A 69 -27.43 -3.62 11.39
C SER A 69 -26.55 -4.72 11.99
N ALA A 70 -27.07 -5.45 13.00
CA ALA A 70 -26.35 -6.60 13.56
C ALA A 70 -25.97 -7.65 12.49
N GLU A 71 -26.77 -7.74 11.42
CA GLU A 71 -26.52 -8.61 10.28
C GLU A 71 -25.32 -8.15 9.42
N GLU A 72 -25.18 -6.85 9.19
CA GLU A 72 -24.03 -6.27 8.49
C GLU A 72 -22.75 -6.43 9.32
N ASP A 73 -22.80 -6.21 10.63
CA ASP A 73 -21.66 -6.46 11.53
C ASP A 73 -21.22 -7.93 11.51
N ALA A 74 -22.17 -8.86 11.52
CA ALA A 74 -21.88 -10.30 11.44
C ALA A 74 -21.27 -10.67 10.08
N ALA A 75 -21.77 -10.11 8.99
CA ALA A 75 -21.24 -10.32 7.65
C ALA A 75 -19.81 -9.75 7.50
N PHE A 76 -19.56 -8.56 8.05
CA PHE A 76 -18.23 -7.98 8.05
C PHE A 76 -17.23 -8.80 8.87
N LYS A 77 -17.62 -9.30 10.06
CA LYS A 77 -16.79 -10.23 10.85
C LYS A 77 -16.48 -11.51 10.08
N SER A 78 -17.43 -12.01 9.29
CA SER A 78 -17.25 -13.19 8.46
C SER A 78 -16.22 -12.93 7.35
N PHE A 79 -16.24 -11.75 6.73
CA PHE A 79 -15.21 -11.31 5.79
C PHE A 79 -13.83 -11.19 6.45
N GLN A 80 -13.75 -10.61 7.66
CA GLN A 80 -12.50 -10.47 8.40
C GLN A 80 -11.90 -11.84 8.77
N ALA A 81 -12.73 -12.82 9.08
CA ALA A 81 -12.30 -14.16 9.46
C ALA A 81 -11.65 -14.96 8.32
N VAL A 82 -11.89 -14.59 7.05
CA VAL A 82 -11.23 -15.23 5.91
C VAL A 82 -9.74 -14.86 5.92
N PRO A 83 -8.79 -15.81 5.92
CA PRO A 83 -7.37 -15.50 5.84
C PRO A 83 -6.98 -14.80 4.52
N MET A 84 -5.98 -13.91 4.54
CA MET A 84 -5.52 -13.22 3.31
C MET A 84 -4.86 -14.16 2.28
N ASN A 85 -4.39 -15.34 2.70
CA ASN A 85 -3.84 -16.34 1.79
C ASN A 85 -4.92 -17.21 1.11
N ASP A 86 -6.16 -17.20 1.59
CA ASP A 86 -7.31 -17.73 0.85
C ASP A 86 -7.87 -16.64 -0.06
N VAL A 87 -7.07 -16.30 -1.07
CA VAL A 87 -7.30 -15.16 -1.96
C VAL A 87 -8.66 -15.22 -2.63
N LYS A 88 -9.04 -16.40 -3.14
CA LYS A 88 -10.30 -16.58 -3.86
C LYS A 88 -11.51 -16.41 -2.95
N GLN A 89 -11.46 -16.99 -1.76
CA GLN A 89 -12.55 -16.82 -0.79
C GLN A 89 -12.61 -15.38 -0.29
N LYS A 90 -11.46 -14.72 -0.06
CA LYS A 90 -11.39 -13.33 0.39
C LYS A 90 -12.06 -12.39 -0.61
N ILE A 91 -11.76 -12.56 -1.91
CA ILE A 91 -12.41 -11.80 -2.98
C ILE A 91 -13.91 -12.09 -2.97
N GLN A 92 -14.32 -13.36 -3.06
CA GLN A 92 -15.72 -13.74 -3.15
C GLN A 92 -16.57 -13.16 -2.01
N VAL A 93 -16.12 -13.31 -0.75
CA VAL A 93 -16.85 -12.85 0.43
C VAL A 93 -16.86 -11.33 0.51
N GLY A 94 -15.76 -10.65 0.18
CA GLY A 94 -15.70 -9.19 0.20
C GLY A 94 -16.58 -8.55 -0.88
N GLU A 95 -16.60 -9.09 -2.10
CA GLU A 95 -17.47 -8.60 -3.17
C GLU A 95 -18.95 -8.83 -2.85
N ALA A 96 -19.30 -10.01 -2.32
CA ALA A 96 -20.67 -10.29 -1.87
C ALA A 96 -21.10 -9.35 -0.72
N PHE A 97 -20.19 -9.02 0.20
CA PHE A 97 -20.44 -8.07 1.28
C PHE A 97 -20.75 -6.68 0.73
N LEU A 98 -19.92 -6.15 -0.18
CA LEU A 98 -20.12 -4.83 -0.78
C LEU A 98 -21.38 -4.77 -1.66
N GLN A 99 -21.72 -5.87 -2.33
CA GLN A 99 -22.96 -5.96 -3.10
C GLN A 99 -24.20 -5.90 -2.20
N LYS A 100 -24.16 -6.58 -1.05
CA LYS A 100 -25.27 -6.61 -0.10
C LYS A 100 -25.40 -5.30 0.68
N TYR A 101 -24.28 -4.66 1.02
CA TYR A 101 -24.21 -3.44 1.82
C TYR A 101 -23.44 -2.33 1.09
N PRO A 102 -23.99 -1.77 0.00
CA PRO A 102 -23.29 -0.78 -0.83
C PRO A 102 -23.00 0.54 -0.10
N GLU A 103 -23.76 0.87 0.95
CA GLU A 103 -23.55 2.06 1.80
C GLU A 103 -22.89 1.75 3.15
N THR A 104 -22.24 0.59 3.26
CA THR A 104 -21.55 0.18 4.50
C THR A 104 -20.50 1.19 4.94
N ARG A 105 -20.38 1.40 6.24
CA ARG A 105 -19.26 2.16 6.83
C ARG A 105 -17.92 1.41 6.74
N TYR A 106 -17.94 0.11 6.44
CA TYR A 106 -16.75 -0.74 6.37
C TYR A 106 -16.07 -0.72 4.99
N LYS A 107 -16.45 0.21 4.09
CA LYS A 107 -15.90 0.30 2.72
C LYS A 107 -14.38 0.20 2.70
N SER A 108 -13.67 1.06 3.44
CA SER A 108 -12.20 1.05 3.44
C SER A 108 -11.60 -0.24 4.00
N ALA A 109 -12.20 -0.76 5.08
CA ALA A 109 -11.83 -2.03 5.68
C ALA A 109 -12.00 -3.25 4.75
N VAL A 110 -12.75 -3.10 3.66
CA VAL A 110 -12.97 -4.15 2.65
C VAL A 110 -12.20 -3.85 1.35
N TYR A 111 -12.15 -2.60 0.89
CA TYR A 111 -11.47 -2.22 -0.34
C TYR A 111 -9.96 -2.48 -0.29
N ALA A 112 -9.26 -2.08 0.77
CA ALA A 112 -7.81 -2.30 0.83
C ALA A 112 -7.47 -3.80 0.76
N PRO A 113 -8.05 -4.71 1.57
CA PRO A 113 -7.77 -6.14 1.44
C PRO A 113 -8.18 -6.73 0.08
N LEU A 114 -9.28 -6.26 -0.52
CA LEU A 114 -9.68 -6.69 -1.87
C LEU A 114 -8.66 -6.28 -2.92
N ALA A 115 -8.09 -5.07 -2.86
CA ALA A 115 -7.05 -4.64 -3.80
C ALA A 115 -5.85 -5.59 -3.74
N PHE A 116 -5.35 -5.90 -2.54
CA PHE A 116 -4.25 -6.86 -2.36
C PHE A 116 -4.60 -8.28 -2.83
N ALA A 117 -5.79 -8.77 -2.49
CA ALA A 117 -6.24 -10.10 -2.91
C ALA A 117 -6.38 -10.19 -4.44
N CYS A 118 -6.98 -9.17 -5.07
CA CYS A 118 -7.10 -9.09 -6.53
C CYS A 118 -5.73 -9.07 -7.21
N LEU A 119 -4.71 -8.40 -6.64
CA LEU A 119 -3.36 -8.49 -7.17
C LEU A 119 -2.84 -9.93 -7.13
N GLN A 120 -2.98 -10.61 -5.99
CA GLN A 120 -2.47 -11.97 -5.80
C GLN A 120 -3.15 -13.00 -6.72
N ASP A 121 -4.43 -12.79 -7.05
CA ASP A 121 -5.17 -13.63 -8.02
C ASP A 121 -4.88 -13.25 -9.48
N GLY A 122 -4.14 -12.16 -9.74
CA GLY A 122 -3.84 -11.66 -11.08
C GLY A 122 -4.94 -10.79 -11.70
N GLN A 123 -5.96 -10.40 -10.93
CA GLN A 123 -7.05 -9.52 -11.35
C GLN A 123 -6.65 -8.03 -11.26
N VAL A 124 -5.69 -7.62 -12.09
CA VAL A 124 -5.07 -6.28 -12.03
C VAL A 124 -6.09 -5.14 -12.20
N GLN A 125 -7.10 -5.29 -13.06
CA GLN A 125 -8.13 -4.26 -13.25
C GLN A 125 -8.98 -4.06 -11.98
N LYS A 126 -9.37 -5.13 -11.31
CA LYS A 126 -10.09 -5.04 -10.03
C LYS A 126 -9.21 -4.53 -8.90
N MET A 127 -7.92 -4.86 -8.91
CA MET A 127 -6.96 -4.29 -7.97
C MET A 127 -6.92 -2.77 -8.10
N GLU A 128 -6.82 -2.25 -9.33
CA GLU A 128 -6.86 -0.80 -9.56
C GLU A 128 -8.20 -0.22 -9.10
N GLU A 129 -9.32 -0.83 -9.46
CA GLU A 129 -10.65 -0.36 -9.05
C GLU A 129 -10.81 -0.24 -7.52
N TYR A 130 -10.48 -1.30 -6.77
CA TYR A 130 -10.58 -1.28 -5.31
C TYR A 130 -9.52 -0.37 -4.67
N GLY A 131 -8.31 -0.32 -5.22
CA GLY A 131 -7.26 0.58 -4.75
C GLY A 131 -7.65 2.05 -4.90
N GLU A 132 -8.20 2.44 -6.06
CA GLU A 132 -8.67 3.80 -6.31
C GLU A 132 -9.86 4.16 -5.41
N LYS A 133 -10.79 3.22 -5.18
CA LYS A 133 -11.88 3.39 -4.21
C LYS A 133 -11.36 3.58 -2.77
N GLU A 134 -10.28 2.89 -2.40
CA GLU A 134 -9.65 3.08 -1.09
C GLU A 134 -8.99 4.45 -0.98
N ILE A 135 -8.16 4.85 -1.95
CA ILE A 135 -7.48 6.15 -1.94
C ILE A 135 -8.48 7.32 -1.97
N ALA A 136 -9.65 7.15 -2.56
CA ALA A 136 -10.72 8.14 -2.48
C ALA A 136 -11.28 8.33 -1.04
N LEU A 137 -11.23 7.30 -0.20
CA LEU A 137 -11.70 7.34 1.20
C LEU A 137 -10.57 7.64 2.19
N VAL A 138 -9.38 7.08 1.95
CA VAL A 138 -8.18 7.18 2.79
C VAL A 138 -7.00 7.57 1.89
N PRO A 139 -6.86 8.86 1.53
CA PRO A 139 -5.84 9.32 0.57
C PRO A 139 -4.40 9.01 0.95
N ASN A 140 -4.14 8.73 2.23
CA ASN A 140 -2.81 8.47 2.78
C ASN A 140 -2.62 7.00 3.21
N ASP A 141 -3.45 6.07 2.73
CA ASP A 141 -3.16 4.63 2.91
C ASP A 141 -1.91 4.27 2.11
N VAL A 142 -0.75 4.31 2.77
CA VAL A 142 0.56 4.07 2.15
C VAL A 142 0.69 2.67 1.56
N SER A 143 -0.03 1.68 2.09
CA SER A 143 0.04 0.31 1.59
C SER A 143 -0.64 0.24 0.22
N THR A 144 -1.82 0.85 0.11
CA THR A 144 -2.57 0.94 -1.16
C THR A 144 -1.88 1.86 -2.17
N LEU A 145 -1.32 3.00 -1.73
CA LEU A 145 -0.51 3.87 -2.59
C LEU A 145 0.70 3.12 -3.17
N ALA A 146 1.44 2.39 -2.32
CA ALA A 146 2.58 1.59 -2.78
C ALA A 146 2.15 0.46 -3.73
N LEU A 147 1.03 -0.21 -3.45
CA LEU A 147 0.44 -1.25 -4.32
C LEU A 147 0.13 -0.72 -5.72
N LEU A 148 -0.59 0.41 -5.82
CA LEU A 148 -0.91 1.05 -7.09
C LEU A 148 0.35 1.56 -7.78
N GLY A 149 1.21 2.28 -7.06
CA GLY A 149 2.48 2.81 -7.56
C GLY A 149 3.36 1.75 -8.20
N GLN A 150 3.41 0.57 -7.61
CA GLN A 150 4.20 -0.54 -8.09
C GLN A 150 3.55 -1.31 -9.26
N THR A 151 2.22 -1.41 -9.28
CA THR A 151 1.51 -2.31 -10.20
C THR A 151 1.10 -1.65 -11.51
N LEU A 152 0.62 -0.41 -11.47
CA LEU A 152 0.21 0.33 -12.67
C LEU A 152 1.29 0.41 -13.77
N PRO A 153 2.59 0.66 -13.49
CA PRO A 153 3.59 0.69 -14.55
C PRO A 153 3.95 -0.71 -15.10
N ARG A 154 3.62 -1.78 -14.35
CA ARG A 154 3.79 -3.18 -14.77
C ARG A 154 2.65 -3.69 -15.64
N SER A 155 1.45 -3.13 -15.50
CA SER A 155 0.31 -3.50 -16.34
C SER A 155 0.44 -3.00 -17.78
N ILE A 156 1.31 -2.01 -18.03
CA ILE A 156 1.57 -1.48 -19.38
C ILE A 156 2.24 -2.56 -20.25
N HIS A 157 1.60 -2.90 -21.36
CA HIS A 157 2.06 -3.84 -22.37
C HIS A 157 2.05 -3.22 -23.78
N SER A 158 2.54 -3.95 -24.78
CA SER A 158 2.66 -3.45 -26.17
C SER A 158 1.34 -3.04 -26.85
N GLY A 159 0.21 -3.46 -26.27
CA GLY A 159 -1.13 -3.14 -26.75
C GLY A 159 -1.79 -1.99 -25.98
N THR A 160 -1.17 -1.48 -24.91
CA THR A 160 -1.72 -0.36 -24.14
C THR A 160 -1.62 0.92 -24.98
N PRO A 161 -2.73 1.65 -25.20
CA PRO A 161 -2.69 2.95 -25.88
C PRO A 161 -1.71 3.92 -25.22
N GLN A 162 -0.97 4.69 -26.01
CA GLN A 162 0.05 5.62 -25.49
C GLN A 162 -0.51 6.64 -24.47
N ALA A 163 -1.73 7.13 -24.70
CA ALA A 163 -2.40 8.05 -23.79
C ALA A 163 -2.69 7.39 -22.43
N GLU A 164 -3.20 6.17 -22.44
CA GLU A 164 -3.47 5.37 -21.24
C GLU A 164 -2.17 5.03 -20.50
N ALA A 165 -1.14 4.57 -21.22
CA ALA A 165 0.17 4.31 -20.63
C ALA A 165 0.75 5.56 -19.94
N SER A 166 0.60 6.74 -20.55
CA SER A 166 1.08 8.00 -19.97
C SER A 166 0.30 8.38 -18.70
N GLN A 167 -1.01 8.12 -18.66
CA GLN A 167 -1.84 8.33 -17.47
C GLN A 167 -1.45 7.38 -16.35
N LEU A 168 -1.30 6.08 -16.64
CA LEU A 168 -0.88 5.06 -15.67
C LEU A 168 0.49 5.40 -15.06
N LEU A 169 1.46 5.81 -15.87
CA LEU A 169 2.78 6.24 -15.38
C LEU A 169 2.70 7.48 -14.49
N THR A 170 1.79 8.41 -14.80
CA THR A 170 1.61 9.64 -14.00
C THR A 170 1.00 9.32 -12.64
N LYS A 171 -0.07 8.52 -12.60
CA LYS A 171 -0.66 8.04 -11.34
C LYS A 171 0.37 7.27 -10.51
N ALA A 172 1.08 6.33 -11.15
CA ALA A 172 2.07 5.50 -10.48
C ALA A 172 3.19 6.33 -9.82
N GLU A 173 3.68 7.37 -10.52
CA GLU A 173 4.66 8.30 -9.96
C GLU A 173 4.10 9.04 -8.74
N GLN A 174 2.88 9.56 -8.85
CA GLN A 174 2.23 10.31 -7.76
C GLN A 174 2.07 9.43 -6.52
N TYR A 175 1.49 8.23 -6.67
CA TYR A 175 1.26 7.32 -5.56
C TYR A 175 2.58 6.83 -4.94
N SER A 176 3.59 6.52 -5.75
CA SER A 176 4.90 6.09 -5.25
C SER A 176 5.57 7.20 -4.44
N LYS A 177 5.60 8.43 -4.96
CA LYS A 177 6.19 9.58 -4.24
C LYS A 177 5.47 9.87 -2.93
N GLN A 178 4.14 9.86 -2.95
CA GLN A 178 3.33 10.09 -1.76
C GLN A 178 3.56 8.99 -0.70
N ALA A 179 3.63 7.72 -1.10
CA ALA A 179 3.95 6.62 -0.19
C ALA A 179 5.35 6.77 0.43
N ILE A 180 6.36 7.15 -0.36
CA ILE A 180 7.73 7.40 0.11
C ILE A 180 7.77 8.53 1.14
N GLU A 181 7.04 9.62 0.89
CA GLU A 181 7.00 10.80 1.77
C GLU A 181 6.29 10.51 3.10
N ILE A 182 5.16 9.79 3.07
CA ILE A 182 4.31 9.58 4.24
C ILE A 182 4.82 8.43 5.11
N THR A 183 5.35 7.36 4.53
CA THR A 183 5.72 6.15 5.28
C THR A 183 6.65 6.42 6.48
N PRO A 184 7.68 7.29 6.38
CA PRO A 184 8.52 7.66 7.50
C PRO A 184 7.76 8.29 8.68
N THR A 185 6.69 9.04 8.41
CA THR A 185 5.95 9.85 9.39
C THR A 185 4.81 9.11 10.08
N ILE A 186 4.50 7.87 9.65
CA ILE A 186 3.40 7.09 10.23
C ILE A 186 3.73 6.76 11.69
N PRO A 187 2.79 6.98 12.63
CA PRO A 187 2.97 6.55 14.00
C PRO A 187 2.80 5.03 14.10
N LYS A 188 3.64 4.39 14.91
CA LYS A 188 3.53 2.96 15.18
C LYS A 188 2.18 2.65 15.84
N PRO A 189 1.40 1.67 15.35
CA PRO A 189 0.21 1.19 16.04
C PRO A 189 0.54 0.59 17.42
N ALA A 190 -0.31 0.86 18.43
CA ALA A 190 -0.08 0.42 19.81
C ALA A 190 0.03 -1.10 19.98
N ASN A 191 -0.59 -1.86 19.07
CA ASN A 191 -0.64 -3.32 19.05
C ASN A 191 0.45 -3.96 18.17
N MET A 192 1.47 -3.21 17.79
CA MET A 192 2.53 -3.67 16.89
C MET A 192 3.92 -3.57 17.56
N THR A 193 4.74 -4.60 17.38
CA THR A 193 6.15 -4.56 17.78
C THR A 193 6.93 -3.59 16.90
N ASP A 194 8.06 -3.09 17.39
CA ASP A 194 8.91 -2.18 16.61
C ASP A 194 9.46 -2.87 15.36
N GLU A 195 9.80 -4.16 15.47
CA GLU A 195 10.32 -4.96 14.36
C GLU A 195 9.26 -5.16 13.28
N ALA A 196 8.03 -5.50 13.67
CA ALA A 196 6.95 -5.68 12.70
C ALA A 196 6.61 -4.35 12.02
N PHE A 197 6.63 -3.24 12.79
CA PHE A 197 6.37 -1.92 12.23
C PHE A 197 7.45 -1.47 11.25
N ALA A 198 8.72 -1.67 11.60
CA ALA A 198 9.84 -1.42 10.72
C ALA A 198 9.76 -2.28 9.44
N ALA A 199 9.45 -3.57 9.57
CA ALA A 199 9.27 -4.47 8.43
C ALA A 199 8.14 -4.01 7.51
N ALA A 200 6.98 -3.62 8.06
CA ALA A 200 5.86 -3.12 7.26
C ALA A 200 6.20 -1.81 6.52
N LYS A 201 6.89 -0.88 7.19
CA LYS A 201 7.38 0.35 6.55
C LYS A 201 8.35 0.03 5.42
N ASN A 202 9.30 -0.86 5.66
CA ASN A 202 10.28 -1.27 4.66
C ASN A 202 9.63 -1.94 3.45
N GLN A 203 8.61 -2.78 3.66
CA GLN A 203 7.85 -3.39 2.56
C GLN A 203 7.15 -2.32 1.70
N ASN A 204 6.47 -1.35 2.32
CA ASN A 204 5.80 -0.27 1.61
C ASN A 204 6.80 0.62 0.85
N LEU A 205 7.93 0.96 1.48
CA LEU A 205 9.01 1.72 0.84
C LEU A 205 9.62 0.95 -0.34
N ALA A 206 9.91 -0.35 -0.18
CA ALA A 206 10.43 -1.19 -1.24
C ALA A 206 9.49 -1.21 -2.46
N MET A 207 8.19 -1.36 -2.22
CA MET A 207 7.17 -1.31 -3.28
C MET A 207 7.10 0.07 -3.94
N ALA A 208 7.07 1.14 -3.16
CA ALA A 208 6.97 2.50 -3.71
C ALA A 208 8.21 2.90 -4.53
N HIS A 209 9.41 2.67 -4.00
CA HIS A 209 10.67 2.91 -4.73
C HIS A 209 10.78 2.04 -5.99
N SER A 210 10.37 0.77 -5.92
CA SER A 210 10.29 -0.13 -7.08
C SER A 210 9.36 0.41 -8.18
N GLY A 211 8.17 0.88 -7.80
CA GLY A 211 7.22 1.50 -8.71
C GLY A 211 7.78 2.75 -9.38
N LEU A 212 8.36 3.65 -8.58
CA LEU A 212 8.96 4.89 -9.08
C LEU A 212 10.14 4.63 -10.03
N GLY A 213 11.01 3.68 -9.67
CA GLY A 213 12.12 3.25 -10.52
C GLY A 213 11.65 2.70 -11.87
N LEU A 214 10.60 1.87 -11.88
CA LEU A 214 10.02 1.36 -13.13
C LEU A 214 9.37 2.48 -13.97
N VAL A 215 8.71 3.45 -13.33
CA VAL A 215 8.19 4.64 -14.04
C VAL A 215 9.33 5.38 -14.74
N TYR A 216 10.47 5.57 -14.07
CA TYR A 216 11.62 6.22 -14.65
C TYR A 216 12.25 5.42 -15.79
N ILE A 217 12.38 4.10 -15.69
CA ILE A 217 12.78 3.23 -16.82
C ILE A 217 11.85 3.41 -18.01
N ARG A 218 10.53 3.37 -17.80
CA ARG A 218 9.51 3.51 -18.85
C ARG A 218 9.59 4.87 -19.56
N ARG A 219 10.11 5.89 -18.88
CA ARG A 219 10.34 7.24 -19.42
C ARG A 219 11.77 7.48 -19.93
N GLY A 220 12.63 6.46 -19.94
CA GLY A 220 14.02 6.56 -20.37
C GLY A 220 14.96 7.26 -19.37
N LYS A 221 14.47 7.55 -18.16
CA LYS A 221 15.18 8.22 -17.07
C LYS A 221 15.99 7.21 -16.23
N ASN A 222 16.94 6.53 -16.88
CA ASN A 222 17.63 5.40 -16.25
C ASN A 222 18.50 5.81 -15.05
N ALA A 223 19.09 7.00 -15.05
CA ALA A 223 19.88 7.48 -13.92
C ALA A 223 19.02 7.70 -12.67
N GLU A 224 17.85 8.34 -12.82
CA GLU A 224 16.89 8.48 -11.72
C GLU A 224 16.35 7.11 -11.28
N ALA A 225 16.11 6.19 -12.23
CA ALA A 225 15.65 4.84 -11.91
C ALA A 225 16.64 4.06 -11.04
N ILE A 226 17.95 4.19 -11.27
CA ILE A 226 18.99 3.53 -10.46
C ILE A 226 18.85 3.93 -8.99
N THR A 227 18.68 5.23 -8.72
CA THR A 227 18.57 5.77 -7.36
C THR A 227 17.38 5.13 -6.62
N GLU A 228 16.22 5.08 -7.27
CA GLU A 228 15.01 4.51 -6.66
C GLU A 228 15.11 3.00 -6.50
N LEU A 229 15.62 2.28 -7.50
CA LEU A 229 15.75 0.82 -7.45
C LEU A 229 16.79 0.38 -6.41
N ASP A 230 17.86 1.15 -6.20
CA ASP A 230 18.84 0.92 -5.14
C ASP A 230 18.21 1.04 -3.76
N GLU A 231 17.40 2.07 -3.51
CA GLU A 231 16.67 2.17 -2.24
C GLU A 231 15.66 1.03 -2.08
N ALA A 232 14.96 0.64 -3.15
CA ALA A 232 14.01 -0.48 -3.11
C ALA A 232 14.67 -1.79 -2.65
N VAL A 233 15.83 -2.16 -3.22
CA VAL A 233 16.53 -3.41 -2.86
C VAL A 233 17.29 -3.33 -1.52
N LYS A 234 17.59 -2.12 -1.04
CA LYS A 234 18.32 -1.88 0.21
C LYS A 234 17.42 -1.98 1.44
N VAL A 235 16.18 -1.51 1.35
CA VAL A 235 15.23 -1.55 2.47
C VAL A 235 14.51 -2.89 2.59
N ASP A 236 14.43 -3.65 1.50
CA ASP A 236 13.72 -4.93 1.47
C ASP A 236 14.58 -6.07 2.04
N PRO A 237 14.14 -6.74 3.13
CA PRO A 237 14.83 -7.93 3.64
C PRO A 237 14.72 -9.15 2.72
N ASN A 238 13.73 -9.16 1.80
CA ASN A 238 13.56 -10.21 0.79
C ASN A 238 13.24 -9.59 -0.58
N PRO A 239 14.24 -8.95 -1.23
CA PRO A 239 14.03 -8.21 -2.47
C PRO A 239 13.34 -9.01 -3.58
N ASP A 240 12.33 -8.41 -4.21
CA ASP A 240 11.77 -8.91 -5.46
C ASP A 240 12.88 -9.00 -6.54
N PRO A 241 13.12 -10.18 -7.15
CA PRO A 241 14.13 -10.33 -8.20
C PRO A 241 13.92 -9.38 -9.40
N VAL A 242 12.68 -8.93 -9.64
CA VAL A 242 12.38 -7.91 -10.65
C VAL A 242 13.14 -6.61 -10.36
N ASN A 243 13.28 -6.20 -9.11
CA ASN A 243 13.97 -4.95 -8.75
C ASN A 243 15.46 -5.03 -9.10
N TYR A 244 16.13 -6.15 -8.81
CA TYR A 244 17.51 -6.37 -9.21
C TYR A 244 17.68 -6.44 -10.73
N TYR A 245 16.74 -7.07 -11.43
CA TYR A 245 16.77 -7.11 -12.89
C TYR A 245 16.62 -5.71 -13.50
N LEU A 246 15.66 -4.91 -13.02
CA LEU A 246 15.44 -3.54 -13.47
C LEU A 246 16.65 -2.65 -13.16
N LEU A 247 17.25 -2.81 -11.98
CA LEU A 247 18.47 -2.09 -11.59
C LEU A 247 19.62 -2.45 -12.53
N GLY A 248 19.77 -3.73 -12.86
CA GLY A 248 20.77 -4.19 -13.84
C GLY A 248 20.54 -3.62 -15.23
N MET A 249 19.28 -3.56 -15.68
CA MET A 249 18.92 -2.95 -16.96
C MET A 249 19.22 -1.44 -16.97
N ALA A 250 18.85 -0.71 -15.92
CA ALA A 250 19.07 0.72 -15.84
C ALA A 250 20.58 1.05 -15.86
N ASN A 251 21.38 0.35 -15.04
CA ASN A 251 22.84 0.47 -15.03
C ASN A 251 23.47 0.10 -16.39
N LYS A 252 22.98 -0.95 -17.05
CA LYS A 252 23.45 -1.34 -18.39
C LYS A 252 23.16 -0.24 -19.41
N SER A 253 21.98 0.38 -19.34
CA SER A 253 21.59 1.48 -20.23
C SER A 253 22.37 2.77 -19.99
N THR A 254 22.90 2.99 -18.78
CA THR A 254 23.79 4.12 -18.44
C THR A 254 25.27 3.76 -18.58
N SER A 255 25.61 2.59 -19.13
CA SER A 255 26.98 2.08 -19.26
C SER A 255 27.72 1.86 -17.93
N HIS A 256 27.00 1.74 -16.81
CA HIS A 256 27.54 1.29 -15.52
C HIS A 256 27.62 -0.24 -15.49
N PHE A 257 28.46 -0.82 -16.36
CA PHE A 257 28.40 -2.26 -16.64
C PHE A 257 28.73 -3.16 -15.45
N ASP A 258 29.66 -2.77 -14.59
CA ASP A 258 30.04 -3.57 -13.41
C ASP A 258 28.91 -3.64 -12.38
N ASP A 259 28.23 -2.51 -12.15
CA ASP A 259 27.07 -2.44 -11.27
C ASP A 259 25.89 -3.21 -11.88
N ALA A 260 25.72 -3.15 -13.21
CA ALA A 260 24.73 -3.93 -13.94
C ALA A 260 24.95 -5.44 -13.78
N VAL A 261 26.18 -5.93 -14.00
CA VAL A 261 26.54 -7.35 -13.79
C VAL A 261 26.29 -7.76 -12.35
N THR A 262 26.63 -6.91 -11.38
CA THR A 262 26.39 -7.17 -9.96
C THR A 262 24.89 -7.32 -9.67
N ALA A 263 24.06 -6.41 -10.16
CA ALA A 263 22.61 -6.46 -9.98
C ALA A 263 21.99 -7.71 -10.66
N PHE A 264 22.39 -8.04 -11.89
CA PHE A 264 21.92 -9.26 -12.56
C PHE A 264 22.34 -10.54 -11.83
N ASN A 265 23.55 -10.58 -11.25
CA ASN A 265 23.98 -11.72 -10.43
C ASN A 265 23.15 -11.86 -9.15
N LYS A 266 22.80 -10.75 -8.49
CA LYS A 266 21.89 -10.77 -7.34
C LYS A 266 20.49 -11.27 -7.74
N CYS A 267 19.95 -10.83 -8.89
CA CYS A 267 18.72 -11.41 -9.42
C CYS A 267 18.85 -12.92 -9.67
N ALA A 268 19.92 -13.35 -10.33
CA ALA A 268 20.16 -14.76 -10.67
C ALA A 268 20.34 -15.67 -9.44
N ALA A 269 20.76 -15.12 -8.30
CA ALA A 269 20.88 -15.86 -7.05
C ALA A 269 19.51 -16.20 -6.43
N ILE A 270 18.46 -15.43 -6.76
CA ILE A 270 17.10 -15.69 -6.28
C ILE A 270 16.48 -16.78 -7.16
N VAL A 271 16.09 -17.91 -6.53
CA VAL A 271 15.48 -19.04 -7.23
C VAL A 271 14.07 -18.65 -7.68
N GLY A 272 13.84 -18.66 -8.98
CA GLY A 272 12.54 -18.32 -9.55
C GLY A 272 12.56 -18.26 -11.08
N PRO A 273 11.43 -17.89 -11.71
CA PRO A 273 11.30 -17.87 -13.17
C PRO A 273 12.31 -16.97 -13.89
N MET A 274 12.78 -15.91 -13.22
CA MET A 274 13.72 -14.94 -13.79
C MET A 274 15.19 -15.37 -13.73
N GLN A 275 15.53 -16.43 -12.98
CA GLN A 275 16.93 -16.80 -12.72
C GLN A 275 17.77 -16.93 -13.99
N ASN A 276 17.25 -17.66 -15.00
CA ASN A 276 17.99 -17.86 -16.25
C ASN A 276 18.10 -16.57 -17.08
N ALA A 277 17.03 -15.76 -17.14
CA ALA A 277 17.06 -14.47 -17.82
C ALA A 277 18.11 -13.53 -17.20
N CYS A 278 18.21 -13.52 -15.87
CA CYS A 278 19.20 -12.74 -15.13
C CYS A 278 20.63 -13.22 -15.39
N LYS A 279 20.88 -14.54 -15.45
CA LYS A 279 22.20 -15.09 -15.84
C LYS A 279 22.60 -14.66 -17.24
N THR A 280 21.69 -14.79 -18.22
CA THR A 280 21.94 -14.36 -19.59
C THR A 280 22.28 -12.87 -19.67
N GLN A 281 21.53 -12.02 -18.97
CA GLN A 281 21.83 -10.58 -18.95
C GLN A 281 23.18 -10.26 -18.28
N ALA A 282 23.57 -10.99 -17.22
CA ALA A 282 24.89 -10.83 -16.61
C ALA A 282 26.01 -11.14 -17.62
N ASP A 283 25.92 -12.28 -18.33
CA ASP A 283 26.91 -12.70 -19.31
C ASP A 283 26.99 -11.73 -20.50
N ASP A 284 25.84 -11.29 -21.02
CA ASP A 284 25.79 -10.34 -22.14
C ASP A 284 26.37 -8.98 -21.74
N THR A 285 26.12 -8.54 -20.51
CA THR A 285 26.66 -7.27 -20.01
C THR A 285 28.16 -7.35 -19.76
N LYS A 286 28.66 -8.49 -19.29
CA LYS A 286 30.10 -8.75 -19.16
C LYS A 286 30.83 -8.78 -20.50
N LYS A 287 30.19 -9.28 -21.56
CA LYS A 287 30.75 -9.18 -22.92
C LYS A 287 30.83 -7.73 -23.38
N LYS A 288 29.77 -6.95 -23.16
CA LYS A 288 29.77 -5.51 -23.50
C LYS A 288 30.85 -4.73 -22.75
N SER A 289 31.04 -4.96 -21.45
CA SER A 289 32.07 -4.26 -20.67
C SER A 289 33.50 -4.56 -21.12
N SER A 290 33.73 -5.65 -21.87
CA SER A 290 35.03 -5.95 -22.47
C SER A 290 35.30 -5.19 -23.77
N THR A 291 34.27 -4.61 -24.39
CA THR A 291 34.36 -3.90 -25.67
C THR A 291 34.02 -2.42 -25.58
N GLU A 292 33.38 -1.98 -24.49
CA GLU A 292 32.90 -0.63 -24.27
C GLU A 292 33.42 -0.10 -22.92
N LEU A 293 33.71 1.20 -22.84
CA LEU A 293 34.13 1.83 -21.58
C LEU A 293 32.93 2.02 -20.67
N SER A 294 33.06 1.62 -19.40
CA SER A 294 32.07 1.93 -18.38
C SER A 294 32.02 3.44 -18.12
N ALA A 295 30.83 3.97 -17.91
CA ALA A 295 30.67 5.34 -17.45
C ALA A 295 31.25 5.50 -16.02
N PRO A 296 31.87 6.65 -15.70
CA PRO A 296 32.26 6.93 -14.32
C PRO A 296 31.02 6.95 -13.40
N LYS A 297 31.25 6.58 -12.13
CA LYS A 297 30.25 6.65 -11.08
C LYS A 297 29.95 8.11 -10.70
#